data_AF-A0A087U9J1-F1
#
_entry.id   AF-A0A087U9J1-F1
#
_cell.length_a   1.000
_cell.length_b   1.000
_cell.length_c   1.000
_cell.angle_alpha   90.00
_cell.angle_beta   90.00
_cell.angle_gamma   90.00
#
_symmetry.space_group_name_H-M   'P 1'
#
loop_
_entity.id
_entity.type
_entity.pdbx_description
1 polymer ?
#
loop_
_entity_poly.entity_id
_entity_poly.type
_entity_poly.pdbx_seq_one_letter_code
_entity_poly.pdbx_strand_id
1 'polypeptide(L)'
;MIYRHCRVVFGVCSSPFQLSASIEHLLDNSPAEFDDVTQKLKHSFYVDNCVTGVQDIKQQENFIVKATEVMARGCFNLRGWESNVP
;
A
#
# COMPACT_ATOMS: atom_id res chain seq x y z
N MET A 1 28.12 18.92 -11.13
CA MET A 1 27.15 19.06 -10.03
C MET A 1 26.81 17.66 -9.53
N ILE A 2 26.85 17.40 -8.23
CA ILE A 2 26.53 16.09 -7.64
C ILE A 2 25.15 16.19 -7.00
N TYR A 3 24.22 15.32 -7.39
CA TYR A 3 22.87 15.26 -6.81
C TYR A 3 22.81 14.22 -5.69
N ARG A 4 21.95 14.46 -4.70
CA ARG A 4 21.66 13.53 -3.60
C ARG A 4 20.15 13.37 -3.45
N HIS A 5 19.72 12.15 -3.17
CA HIS A 5 18.31 11.86 -2.89
C HIS A 5 17.97 12.21 -1.44
N CYS A 6 16.83 12.87 -1.24
CA CYS A 6 16.29 13.19 0.09
C CYS A 6 15.16 12.23 0.52
N ARG A 7 14.90 11.19 -0.26
CA ARG A 7 13.88 10.16 -0.01
C ARG A 7 14.43 8.79 -0.37
N VAL A 8 13.79 7.75 0.16
CA VAL A 8 14.05 6.36 -0.22
C VAL A 8 13.82 6.21 -1.72
N VAL A 9 14.81 5.65 -2.42
CA VAL A 9 14.80 5.50 -3.87
C VAL A 9 14.45 4.09 -4.29
N PHE A 10 13.91 3.94 -5.50
CA PHE A 10 13.75 2.65 -6.14
C PHE A 10 15.13 2.04 -6.48
N GLY A 11 15.24 0.71 -6.39
CA GLY A 11 16.43 -0.03 -6.84
C GLY A 11 17.59 -0.13 -5.84
N VAL A 12 17.51 0.49 -4.66
CA VAL A 12 18.47 0.25 -3.57
C VAL A 12 18.02 -0.94 -2.73
N CYS A 13 18.93 -1.88 -2.44
CA CYS A 13 18.61 -3.14 -1.77
C CYS A 13 17.90 -2.97 -0.41
N SER A 14 18.19 -1.88 0.32
CA SER A 14 17.56 -1.61 1.62
C SER A 14 16.20 -0.93 1.53
N SER A 15 15.84 -0.37 0.37
CA SER A 15 14.60 0.40 0.20
C SER A 15 13.34 -0.41 0.45
N PRO A 16 13.19 -1.65 -0.08
CA PRO A 16 11.99 -2.46 0.16
C PRO A 16 11.79 -2.77 1.64
N PHE A 17 12.88 -3.02 2.38
CA PHE A 17 12.81 -3.29 3.82
C PHE A 17 12.31 -2.07 4.60
N GLN A 18 12.85 -0.89 4.33
CA GLN A 18 12.42 0.36 4.99
C GLN A 18 10.98 0.72 4.65
N LEU A 19 10.56 0.48 3.41
CA LEU A 19 9.19 0.68 2.97
C LEU A 19 8.23 -0.29 3.68
N SER A 20 8.54 -1.60 3.71
CA SER A 20 7.73 -2.62 4.39
C SER A 20 7.54 -2.28 5.85
N ALA A 21 8.61 -1.97 6.58
CA ALA A 21 8.53 -1.61 7.99
C ALA A 21 7.66 -0.35 8.24
N SER A 22 7.75 0.64 7.35
CA SER A 22 6.93 1.87 7.45
C SER A 22 5.44 1.59 7.19
N ILE A 23 5.15 0.74 6.20
CA ILE A 23 3.78 0.32 5.88
C ILE A 23 3.21 -0.54 7.02
N GLU A 24 3.95 -1.55 7.50
CA GLU A 24 3.52 -2.40 8.63
C GLU A 24 3.18 -1.55 9.86
N HIS A 25 4.05 -0.60 10.21
CA HIS A 25 3.81 0.31 11.33
C HIS A 25 2.53 1.15 11.14
N LEU A 26 2.28 1.68 9.93
CA LEU A 26 1.05 2.40 9.62
C LEU A 26 -0.19 1.50 9.78
N LEU A 27 -0.14 0.28 9.22
CA LEU A 27 -1.26 -0.65 9.24
C LEU A 27 -1.58 -1.15 10.65
N ASP A 28 -0.56 -1.35 11.49
CA ASP A 28 -0.73 -1.75 12.90
C ASP A 28 -1.35 -0.65 13.77
N ASN A 29 -1.19 0.62 13.40
CA ASN A 29 -1.70 1.77 14.14
C ASN A 29 -2.94 2.40 13.48
N SER A 30 -3.54 1.72 12.51
CA SER A 30 -4.75 2.17 11.83
C SER A 30 -5.99 1.89 12.69
N PRO A 31 -7.07 2.71 12.60
CA PRO A 31 -8.29 2.45 13.35
C PRO A 31 -8.99 1.17 12.92
N ALA A 32 -9.74 0.58 13.86
CA ALA A 32 -10.44 -0.68 13.69
C ALA A 32 -11.45 -0.71 12.52
N GLU A 33 -11.92 0.45 12.06
CA GLU A 33 -12.80 0.56 10.88
C GLU A 33 -12.14 0.08 9.57
N PHE A 34 -10.80 0.04 9.54
CA PHE A 34 -9.99 -0.44 8.43
C PHE A 34 -9.42 -1.85 8.65
N ASP A 35 -9.76 -2.56 9.72
CA ASP A 35 -9.19 -3.88 10.04
C ASP A 35 -9.34 -4.87 8.88
N ASP A 36 -10.47 -4.84 8.18
CA ASP A 36 -10.73 -5.67 7.01
C ASP A 36 -9.71 -5.46 5.88
N VAL A 37 -9.30 -4.21 5.66
CA VAL A 37 -8.39 -3.83 4.57
C VAL A 37 -6.93 -3.85 5.01
N THR A 38 -6.61 -3.47 6.24
CA THR A 38 -5.25 -3.45 6.77
C THR A 38 -4.66 -4.86 6.85
N GLN A 39 -5.44 -5.85 7.32
CA GLN A 39 -5.01 -7.24 7.36
C GLN A 39 -4.70 -7.79 5.96
N LYS A 40 -5.47 -7.36 4.96
CA LYS A 40 -5.24 -7.73 3.57
C LYS A 40 -4.00 -7.06 2.99
N LEU A 41 -3.85 -5.75 3.21
CA LEU A 41 -2.71 -4.95 2.74
C LEU A 41 -1.37 -5.49 3.26
N LYS A 42 -1.30 -5.95 4.52
CA LYS A 42 -0.09 -6.55 5.11
C LYS A 42 0.49 -7.71 4.27
N HIS A 43 -0.34 -8.40 3.52
CA HIS A 43 0.06 -9.56 2.71
C HIS A 43 0.00 -9.31 1.20
N SER A 44 -0.30 -8.08 0.78
CA SER A 44 -0.57 -7.75 -0.63
C SER A 44 0.55 -6.96 -1.31
N PHE A 45 1.58 -6.52 -0.59
CA PHE A 45 2.67 -5.75 -1.18
C PHE A 45 3.79 -6.63 -1.77
N TYR A 46 4.16 -6.33 -3.01
CA TYR A 46 5.38 -6.76 -3.67
C TYR A 46 6.22 -5.53 -4.02
N VAL A 47 7.30 -5.32 -3.25
CA VAL A 47 8.14 -4.11 -3.32
C VAL A 47 7.30 -2.86 -3.11
N ASP A 48 6.95 -2.14 -4.17
CA ASP A 48 6.16 -0.91 -4.15
C ASP A 48 4.72 -1.10 -4.67
N ASN A 49 4.39 -2.28 -5.21
CA ASN A 49 3.07 -2.57 -5.78
C ASN A 49 2.19 -3.38 -4.83
N CYS A 50 0.91 -3.00 -4.71
CA CYS A 50 -0.09 -3.80 -4.03
C CYS A 50 -0.84 -4.67 -5.04
N VAL A 51 -0.82 -5.99 -4.86
CA VAL A 51 -1.52 -6.97 -5.69
C VAL A 51 -2.37 -7.87 -4.79
N THR A 52 -3.69 -7.86 -5.00
CA THR A 52 -4.62 -8.68 -4.22
C THR A 52 -5.83 -9.13 -5.05
N GLY A 53 -6.43 -10.25 -4.66
CA GLY A 53 -7.73 -10.69 -5.17
C GLY A 53 -8.89 -10.30 -4.24
N VAL A 54 -10.07 -10.04 -4.81
CA VAL A 54 -11.36 -9.85 -4.11
C VAL A 54 -12.43 -10.68 -4.81
N GLN A 55 -13.56 -10.95 -4.15
CA GLN A 55 -14.56 -11.89 -4.68
C GLN A 55 -15.48 -11.28 -5.74
N ASP A 56 -15.73 -9.97 -5.67
CA ASP A 56 -16.68 -9.27 -6.55
C ASP A 56 -16.30 -7.79 -6.71
N ILE A 57 -16.95 -7.12 -7.66
CA ILE A 57 -16.69 -5.71 -8.02
C ILE A 57 -16.99 -4.78 -6.84
N LYS A 58 -18.02 -5.06 -6.04
CA LYS A 58 -18.37 -4.21 -4.89
C LYS A 58 -17.31 -4.28 -3.81
N GLN A 59 -16.75 -5.47 -3.55
CA GLN A 59 -15.59 -5.63 -2.68
C GLN A 59 -14.35 -4.95 -3.24
N GLN A 60 -14.16 -4.96 -4.56
CA GLN A 60 -13.07 -4.25 -5.23
C GLN A 60 -13.15 -2.74 -4.97
N GLU A 61 -14.31 -2.13 -5.23
CA GLU A 61 -14.54 -0.70 -5.01
C GLU A 61 -14.31 -0.31 -3.53
N ASN A 62 -14.88 -1.10 -2.60
CA ASN A 62 -14.68 -0.87 -1.17
C ASN A 62 -13.20 -1.00 -0.76
N PHE A 63 -12.50 -2.01 -1.27
CA PHE A 63 -11.08 -2.19 -1.02
C PHE A 63 -10.26 -1.00 -1.54
N ILE A 64 -10.50 -0.56 -2.78
CA ILE A 64 -9.80 0.58 -3.39
C ILE A 64 -9.97 1.84 -2.53
N VAL A 65 -11.20 2.17 -2.13
CA VAL A 65 -11.50 3.36 -1.33
C VAL A 65 -10.79 3.31 0.02
N LYS A 66 -11.03 2.25 0.80
CA LYS A 66 -10.45 2.09 2.15
C LYS A 66 -8.93 1.96 2.13
N ALA A 67 -8.38 1.23 1.16
CA ALA A 67 -6.92 1.06 1.04
C ALA A 67 -6.24 2.39 0.69
N THR A 68 -6.84 3.17 -0.21
CA THR A 68 -6.34 4.50 -0.54
C THR A 68 -6.38 5.42 0.68
N GLU A 69 -7.49 5.40 1.43
CA GLU A 69 -7.67 6.22 2.62
C GLU A 69 -6.66 5.87 3.73
N VAL A 70 -6.52 4.59 4.08
CA VAL A 70 -5.59 4.18 5.14
C VAL A 70 -4.13 4.47 4.78
N MET A 71 -3.73 4.24 3.53
CA MET A 71 -2.38 4.52 3.05
C MET A 71 -2.08 6.02 3.01
N ALA A 72 -3.07 6.85 2.67
CA ALA A 72 -2.92 8.31 2.65
C ALA A 72 -2.58 8.90 4.02
N ARG A 73 -2.98 8.23 5.12
CA ARG A 73 -2.62 8.63 6.49
C ARG A 73 -1.13 8.52 6.77
N GLY A 74 -0.43 7.60 6.10
CA GLY A 74 1.04 7.50 6.11
C GLY A 74 1.71 8.30 5.00
N CYS A 75 0.99 9.21 4.34
CA CYS A 75 1.43 9.96 3.16
C CYS A 75 1.81 9.06 1.95
N PHE A 76 1.30 7.84 1.89
CA PHE A 76 1.44 6.97 0.73
C PHE A 76 0.30 7.22 -0.24
N ASN A 77 0.64 7.52 -1.49
CA ASN A 77 -0.33 7.71 -2.57
C ASN A 77 -0.55 6.39 -3.33
N LEU A 78 -1.44 5.54 -2.84
CA LEU A 78 -1.81 4.29 -3.50
C LEU A 78 -2.71 4.60 -4.71
N ARG A 79 -2.25 4.23 -5.91
CA ARG A 79 -2.86 4.63 -7.20
C ARG A 79 -2.50 3.64 -8.32
N GLY A 80 -3.04 3.87 -9.52
CA GLY A 80 -2.75 3.03 -10.69
C GLY A 80 -3.47 1.69 -10.60
N TRP A 81 -4.73 1.72 -10.18
CA TRP A 81 -5.56 0.53 -10.00
C TRP A 81 -5.82 -0.16 -11.34
N GLU A 82 -5.50 -1.45 -11.41
CA GLU A 82 -5.79 -2.33 -12.53
C GLU A 82 -6.61 -3.52 -12.03
N SER A 83 -7.54 -4.00 -12.87
CA SER A 83 -8.38 -5.16 -12.56
C SER A 83 -8.44 -6.10 -13.76
N ASN A 84 -8.68 -7.37 -13.48
CA ASN A 84 -8.98 -8.38 -14.49
C ASN A 84 -10.45 -8.35 -14.93
N VAL A 85 -11.28 -7.51 -14.31
CA VAL A 85 -12.64 -7.21 -14.78
C VAL A 85 -12.53 -6.37 -16.06
N PRO A 86 -13.13 -6.81 -17.18
CA PRO A 86 -13.10 -6.07 -18.46
C PRO A 86 -13.69 -4.66 -18.40
#